data_AF-A0A3R7C689-F1
#
_entry.id   AF-A0A3R7C689-F1
#
_cell.length_a   1.000
_cell.length_b   1.000
_cell.length_c   1.000
_cell.angle_alpha   90.00
_cell.angle_beta   90.00
_cell.angle_gamma   90.00
#
_symmetry.space_group_name_H-M   'P 1'
#
loop_
_entity.id
_entity.type
_entity.pdbx_description
1 polymer ?
#
loop_
_entity_poly.entity_id
_entity_poly.type
_entity_poly.pdbx_seq_one_letter_code
_entity_poly.pdbx_strand_id
1 'polypeptide(L)'
;LYFTYLFVLRAVGRYRDVLLHYDFETGNAADDARASTILKSLFDVDNQAYNASCRAPSDSRAVLFGFNETMLFSKSMVNNLFLHPVDVERQRRQFTQKFENISRIMDCVTCEKCRLWGKIQVLGLGTAIKILLADDVADMAPLHRNEMIALINVLHRLSESVEGVTRFRQLELENAIATLVQCILGAVVVVVVVGVLLNRRRRQSSLVDHKKFN
;
A
#
# COMPACT_ATOMS: atom_id res chain seq x y z
N LEU A 1 0.08 -6.19 -2.19
CA LEU A 1 -0.13 -4.75 -1.91
C LEU A 1 1.10 -4.12 -1.25
N TYR A 2 1.40 -4.41 0.03
CA TYR A 2 2.54 -3.81 0.75
C TYR A 2 3.89 -3.99 0.03
N PHE A 3 4.18 -5.21 -0.46
CA PHE A 3 5.37 -5.46 -1.27
C PHE A 3 5.44 -4.54 -2.49
N THR A 4 4.36 -4.46 -3.27
CA THR A 4 4.29 -3.61 -4.47
C THR A 4 4.44 -2.13 -4.14
N TYR A 5 3.87 -1.68 -3.02
CA TYR A 5 4.03 -0.32 -2.53
C TYR A 5 5.49 -0.01 -2.22
N LEU A 6 6.15 -0.84 -1.40
CA LEU A 6 7.57 -0.68 -1.06
C LEU A 6 8.47 -0.78 -2.29
N PHE A 7 8.16 -1.69 -3.21
CA PHE A 7 8.87 -1.88 -4.47
C PHE A 7 8.88 -0.60 -5.32
N VAL A 8 7.70 0.00 -5.53
CA VAL A 8 7.57 1.23 -6.32
C VAL A 8 8.15 2.43 -5.57
N LEU A 9 7.90 2.53 -4.27
CA LEU A 9 8.45 3.59 -3.41
C LEU A 9 9.99 3.59 -3.46
N ARG A 10 10.60 2.41 -3.44
CA ARG A 10 12.05 2.25 -3.57
C ARG A 10 12.56 2.71 -4.93
N ALA A 11 11.87 2.37 -6.02
CA ALA A 11 12.23 2.83 -7.36
C ALA A 11 12.17 4.37 -7.46
N VAL A 12 11.11 4.98 -6.91
CA VAL A 12 10.94 6.43 -6.86
C VAL A 12 12.03 7.10 -6.02
N GLY A 13 12.38 6.52 -4.86
CA GLY A 13 13.49 6.99 -4.03
C GLY A 13 14.86 6.89 -4.73
N ARG A 14 15.08 5.86 -5.55
CA ARG A 14 16.31 5.73 -6.35
C ARG A 14 16.37 6.76 -7.48
N TYR A 15 15.23 7.14 -8.04
CA TYR A 15 15.11 8.13 -9.12
C TYR A 15 14.95 9.58 -8.62
N ARG A 16 15.05 9.81 -7.30
CA ARG A 16 14.76 11.10 -6.65
C ARG A 16 15.55 12.27 -7.23
N ASP A 17 16.85 12.08 -7.50
CA ASP A 17 17.74 13.19 -7.85
C ASP A 17 17.40 13.69 -9.25
N VAL A 18 17.01 12.78 -10.16
CA VAL A 18 16.54 13.12 -11.50
C VAL A 18 15.16 13.77 -11.45
N LEU A 19 14.26 13.28 -10.59
CA LEU A 19 12.92 13.83 -10.41
C LEU A 19 12.92 15.27 -9.88
N LEU A 20 13.84 15.60 -8.98
CA LEU A 20 13.96 16.94 -8.39
C LEU A 20 14.47 17.99 -9.39
N HIS A 21 15.23 17.56 -10.40
CA HIS A 21 15.77 18.42 -11.47
C HIS A 21 14.97 18.33 -12.77
N TYR A 22 13.89 17.55 -12.80
CA TYR A 22 13.06 17.42 -13.99
C TYR A 22 12.23 18.68 -14.23
N ASP A 23 12.14 19.06 -15.49
CA ASP A 23 11.33 20.19 -15.92
C ASP A 23 9.87 19.76 -16.14
N PHE A 24 8.98 20.25 -15.29
CA PHE A 24 7.57 19.88 -15.29
C PHE A 24 6.69 20.79 -16.17
N GLU A 25 7.28 21.68 -16.97
CA GLU A 25 6.57 22.65 -17.82
C GLU A 25 5.26 22.11 -18.44
N THR A 26 4.14 22.65 -17.96
CA THR A 26 2.80 22.37 -18.50
C THR A 26 2.20 23.57 -19.23
N GLY A 27 2.90 24.71 -19.21
CA GLY A 27 2.39 26.00 -19.66
C GLY A 27 1.64 26.77 -18.58
N ASN A 28 1.49 26.22 -17.37
CA ASN A 28 0.95 26.91 -16.21
C ASN A 28 1.99 26.99 -15.08
N ALA A 29 2.65 28.14 -14.97
CA ALA A 29 3.70 28.38 -13.98
C ALA A 29 3.26 28.13 -12.53
N ALA A 30 1.98 28.33 -12.19
CA ALA A 30 1.47 28.09 -10.85
C ALA A 30 1.39 26.58 -10.53
N ASP A 31 0.98 25.75 -11.49
CA ASP A 31 0.94 24.29 -11.35
C ASP A 31 2.35 23.71 -11.33
N ASP A 32 3.23 24.22 -12.19
CA ASP A 32 4.62 23.73 -12.30
C ASP A 32 5.39 24.00 -10.99
N ALA A 33 5.22 25.20 -10.41
CA ALA A 33 5.79 25.53 -9.09
C ALA A 33 5.20 24.67 -7.95
N ARG A 34 3.89 24.41 -7.99
CA ARG A 34 3.22 23.51 -7.03
C ARG A 34 3.77 22.10 -7.12
N ALA A 35 3.88 21.54 -8.33
CA ALA A 35 4.39 20.19 -8.55
C ALA A 35 5.80 20.02 -7.98
N SER A 36 6.71 20.95 -8.28
CA SER A 36 8.07 20.94 -7.73
C SER A 36 8.10 21.00 -6.19
N THR A 37 7.24 21.83 -5.59
CA THR A 37 7.15 21.98 -4.13
C THR A 37 6.64 20.70 -3.46
N ILE A 38 5.59 20.09 -4.02
CA ILE A 38 5.05 18.82 -3.52
C ILE A 38 6.09 17.72 -3.63
N LEU A 39 6.81 17.64 -4.76
CA LEU A 39 7.86 16.65 -4.97
C LEU A 39 8.97 16.77 -3.91
N LYS A 40 9.42 18.00 -3.63
CA LYS A 40 10.41 18.27 -2.58
C LYS A 40 9.91 17.82 -1.20
N SER A 41 8.66 18.13 -0.86
CA SER A 41 8.06 17.68 0.41
C SER A 41 7.91 16.17 0.54
N LEU A 42 7.72 15.46 -0.59
CA LEU A 42 7.62 14.01 -0.62
C LEU A 42 8.97 13.35 -0.30
N PHE A 43 10.07 13.96 -0.74
CA PHE A 43 11.43 13.46 -0.53
C PHE A 43 12.15 14.07 0.68
N ASP A 44 11.47 14.93 1.43
CA ASP A 44 12.08 15.67 2.53
C ASP A 44 12.54 14.74 3.66
N VAL A 45 13.66 15.13 4.28
CA VAL A 45 14.43 14.35 5.27
C VAL A 45 13.69 14.23 6.61
N ASP A 46 12.62 15.00 6.82
CA ASP A 46 11.75 14.93 7.99
C ASP A 46 10.45 14.14 7.73
N ASN A 47 10.21 13.69 6.49
CA ASN A 47 9.07 12.86 6.17
C ASN A 47 9.27 11.45 6.72
N GLN A 48 8.67 11.17 7.89
CA GLN A 48 8.84 9.91 8.62
C GLN A 48 8.48 8.67 7.80
N ALA A 49 7.53 8.78 6.85
CA ALA A 49 7.16 7.68 5.96
C ALA A 49 8.24 7.39 4.89
N TYR A 50 8.85 8.44 4.34
CA TYR A 50 9.99 8.30 3.42
C TYR A 50 11.25 7.83 4.16
N ASN A 51 11.51 8.39 5.35
CA ASN A 51 12.62 7.99 6.21
C ASN A 51 12.55 6.51 6.63
N ALA A 52 11.35 6.02 6.99
CA ALA A 52 11.11 4.63 7.36
C ALA A 52 11.19 3.64 6.17
N SER A 53 11.24 4.13 4.92
CA SER A 53 11.38 3.30 3.72
C SER A 53 12.70 3.49 2.95
N CYS A 54 13.43 4.60 3.13
CA CYS A 54 14.62 4.92 2.33
C CYS A 54 15.92 5.25 3.10
N ARG A 55 15.90 5.48 4.43
CA ARG A 55 17.15 5.81 5.17
C ARG A 55 17.84 4.57 5.71
N ALA A 56 18.97 4.20 5.12
CA ALA A 56 19.97 3.40 5.85
C ALA A 56 20.57 4.31 6.93
N PRO A 57 20.46 3.99 8.24
CA PRO A 57 21.28 4.64 9.24
C PRO A 57 22.74 4.23 9.01
N SER A 58 23.69 5.05 9.43
CA SER A 58 25.12 4.70 9.53
C SER A 58 25.36 3.42 10.35
N ASP A 59 24.37 3.02 11.15
CA ASP A 59 24.20 1.66 11.62
C ASP A 59 23.02 0.99 10.91
N SER A 60 23.37 0.21 9.89
CA SER A 60 22.53 -0.78 9.22
C SER A 60 21.46 -1.37 10.14
N ARG A 61 20.17 -1.40 9.72
CA ARG A 61 19.10 -2.37 10.09
C ARG A 61 17.73 -1.82 10.57
N ALA A 62 17.10 -0.86 9.90
CA ALA A 62 15.64 -0.66 10.16
C ALA A 62 14.80 -0.57 8.89
N VAL A 63 15.35 0.03 7.85
CA VAL A 63 14.57 0.42 6.67
C VAL A 63 14.98 -0.34 5.41
N LEU A 64 16.23 -0.81 5.37
CA LEU A 64 16.72 -1.86 4.46
C LEU A 64 16.15 -3.26 4.79
N PHE A 65 15.23 -3.40 5.75
CA PHE A 65 14.58 -4.69 6.06
C PHE A 65 13.32 -4.98 5.24
N GLY A 66 12.61 -3.96 4.74
CA GLY A 66 11.32 -4.18 4.07
C GLY A 66 11.44 -4.74 2.65
N PHE A 67 12.50 -4.38 1.94
CA PHE A 67 12.76 -4.84 0.57
C PHE A 67 14.26 -4.74 0.27
N ASN A 68 14.94 -5.90 0.23
CA ASN A 68 16.34 -5.98 -0.17
C ASN A 68 16.41 -6.38 -1.66
N GLU A 69 16.88 -5.48 -2.51
CA GLU A 69 16.97 -5.70 -3.96
C GLU A 69 17.85 -6.90 -4.28
N THR A 70 18.92 -7.15 -3.50
CA THR A 70 19.82 -8.29 -3.73
C THR A 70 19.12 -9.63 -3.56
N MET A 71 17.97 -9.69 -2.88
CA MET A 71 17.13 -10.89 -2.77
C MET A 71 16.18 -11.06 -3.96
N LEU A 72 15.78 -9.98 -4.64
CA LEU A 72 14.81 -10.03 -5.76
C LEU A 72 15.53 -9.99 -7.13
N PHE A 73 16.45 -9.05 -7.27
CA PHE A 73 17.38 -8.90 -8.37
C PHE A 73 18.71 -9.36 -7.81
N SER A 74 18.93 -10.67 -7.89
CA SER A 74 20.16 -11.28 -7.40
C SER A 74 21.37 -10.66 -8.09
N LYS A 75 21.90 -9.56 -7.53
CA LYS A 75 23.31 -9.20 -7.63
C LYS A 75 24.07 -10.18 -6.74
N SER A 76 23.89 -11.48 -7.01
CA SER A 76 24.49 -12.61 -6.33
C SER A 76 26.01 -12.44 -6.30
N MET A 77 26.56 -12.06 -5.16
CA MET A 77 27.91 -12.51 -4.81
C MET A 77 27.82 -14.02 -4.60
N VAL A 78 28.01 -14.78 -5.67
CA VAL A 78 28.38 -16.19 -5.58
C VAL A 78 29.82 -16.28 -6.08
N ASN A 79 30.74 -16.46 -5.12
CA ASN A 79 32.09 -16.96 -5.30
C ASN A 79 32.88 -16.38 -6.49
N ASN A 80 33.35 -15.13 -6.39
CA ASN A 80 34.41 -14.56 -7.25
C ASN A 80 34.24 -14.73 -8.77
N LEU A 81 33.04 -15.04 -9.26
CA LEU A 81 32.72 -15.08 -10.67
C LEU A 81 31.66 -14.02 -10.89
N PHE A 82 32.09 -12.91 -11.49
CA PHE A 82 31.24 -11.80 -11.91
C PHE A 82 29.92 -12.36 -12.46
N LEU A 83 28.79 -11.90 -11.90
CA LEU A 83 27.53 -11.90 -12.62
C LEU A 83 27.83 -11.35 -14.01
N HIS A 84 27.77 -12.21 -15.01
CA HIS A 84 27.99 -11.77 -16.37
C HIS A 84 26.88 -10.74 -16.66
N PRO A 85 27.21 -9.56 -17.23
CA PRO A 85 26.23 -8.53 -17.60
C PRO A 85 25.10 -9.08 -18.52
N VAL A 86 25.33 -10.24 -19.12
CA VAL A 86 24.38 -11.05 -19.88
C VAL A 86 23.14 -11.46 -19.08
N ASP A 87 23.26 -11.76 -17.78
CA ASP A 87 22.13 -12.27 -16.99
C ASP A 87 21.15 -11.17 -16.56
N VAL A 88 21.66 -9.99 -16.20
CA VAL A 88 20.83 -8.81 -15.86
C VAL A 88 20.07 -8.32 -17.09
N GLU A 89 20.74 -8.25 -18.24
CA GLU A 89 20.12 -7.85 -19.49
C GLU A 89 19.08 -8.89 -19.95
N ARG A 90 19.35 -10.18 -19.77
CA ARG A 90 18.37 -11.25 -20.02
C ARG A 90 17.14 -11.11 -19.12
N GLN A 91 17.34 -10.85 -17.83
CA GLN A 91 16.26 -10.67 -16.87
C GLN A 91 15.43 -9.41 -17.20
N ARG A 92 16.09 -8.30 -17.57
CA ARG A 92 15.44 -7.08 -18.05
C ARG A 92 14.56 -7.37 -19.26
N ARG A 93 15.09 -8.06 -20.29
CA ARG A 93 14.33 -8.44 -21.48
C ARG A 93 13.13 -9.32 -21.16
N GLN A 94 13.32 -10.33 -20.29
CA GLN A 94 12.23 -11.21 -19.87
C GLN A 94 11.12 -10.43 -19.15
N PHE A 95 11.46 -9.49 -18.28
CA PHE A 95 10.47 -8.63 -17.64
C PHE A 95 9.77 -7.75 -18.68
N THR A 96 10.51 -7.03 -19.53
CA THR A 96 9.92 -6.19 -20.58
C THR A 96 8.94 -6.98 -21.45
N GLN A 97 9.33 -8.16 -21.92
CA GLN A 97 8.45 -9.02 -22.72
C GLN A 97 7.18 -9.44 -21.95
N LYS A 98 7.30 -9.75 -20.65
CA LYS A 98 6.15 -10.06 -19.80
C LYS A 98 5.22 -8.86 -19.64
N PHE A 99 5.76 -7.65 -19.42
CA PHE A 99 4.94 -6.43 -19.31
C PHE A 99 4.27 -6.06 -20.63
N GLU A 100 4.93 -6.24 -21.76
CA GLU A 100 4.32 -6.08 -23.09
C GLU A 100 3.15 -7.06 -23.29
N ASN A 101 3.33 -8.33 -22.91
CA ASN A 101 2.27 -9.33 -22.98
C ASN A 101 1.10 -8.99 -22.06
N ILE A 102 1.37 -8.54 -20.84
CA ILE A 102 0.31 -8.08 -19.92
C ILE A 102 -0.40 -6.85 -20.50
N SER A 103 0.33 -5.90 -21.10
CA SER A 103 -0.28 -4.74 -21.74
C SER A 103 -1.20 -5.13 -22.91
N ARG A 104 -0.86 -6.16 -23.69
CA ARG A 104 -1.75 -6.72 -24.74
C ARG A 104 -3.00 -7.37 -24.15
N ILE A 105 -2.89 -8.02 -22.99
CA ILE A 105 -4.06 -8.55 -22.28
C ILE A 105 -4.99 -7.40 -21.83
N MET A 106 -4.42 -6.28 -21.38
CA MET A 106 -5.21 -5.09 -21.00
C MET A 106 -6.00 -4.51 -22.18
N ASP A 107 -5.58 -4.75 -23.42
CA ASP A 107 -6.35 -4.34 -24.61
C ASP A 107 -7.65 -5.14 -24.80
N CYS A 108 -7.77 -6.30 -24.18
CA CYS A 108 -8.97 -7.13 -24.20
C CYS A 108 -9.99 -6.74 -23.11
N VAL A 109 -9.67 -5.79 -22.24
CA VAL A 109 -10.57 -5.35 -21.15
C VAL A 109 -11.64 -4.41 -21.72
N THR A 110 -12.91 -4.81 -21.61
CA THR A 110 -14.06 -4.07 -22.15
C THR A 110 -14.36 -2.77 -21.40
N CYS A 111 -14.10 -2.72 -20.08
CA CYS A 111 -14.26 -1.50 -19.30
C CYS A 111 -13.12 -0.52 -19.60
N GLU A 112 -13.45 0.62 -20.21
CA GLU A 112 -12.47 1.65 -20.59
C GLU A 112 -11.67 2.18 -19.41
N LYS A 113 -12.32 2.42 -18.26
CA LYS A 113 -11.63 2.88 -17.04
C LYS A 113 -10.66 1.82 -16.52
N CYS A 114 -11.07 0.56 -16.47
CA CYS A 114 -10.20 -0.54 -16.04
C CYS A 114 -9.02 -0.73 -16.99
N ARG A 115 -9.26 -0.61 -18.31
CA ARG A 115 -8.21 -0.66 -19.34
C ARG A 115 -7.21 0.47 -19.16
N LEU A 116 -7.67 1.71 -18.97
CA LEU A 116 -6.80 2.87 -18.74
C LEU A 116 -5.94 2.69 -17.50
N TRP A 117 -6.55 2.42 -16.34
CA TRP A 117 -5.82 2.26 -15.08
C TRP A 117 -4.93 1.02 -15.08
N GLY A 118 -5.38 -0.08 -15.69
CA GLY A 118 -4.59 -1.30 -15.86
C GLY A 118 -3.32 -1.03 -16.68
N LYS A 119 -3.42 -0.30 -17.78
CA LYS A 119 -2.24 0.08 -18.58
C LYS A 119 -1.30 1.02 -17.83
N ILE A 120 -1.83 2.02 -17.13
CA ILE A 120 -1.01 2.93 -16.30
C ILE A 120 -0.27 2.13 -15.21
N GLN A 121 -0.95 1.17 -14.56
CA GLN A 121 -0.33 0.33 -13.53
C GLN A 121 0.77 -0.58 -14.06
N VAL A 122 0.52 -1.24 -15.20
CA VAL A 122 1.50 -2.10 -15.86
C VAL A 122 2.71 -1.30 -16.32
N LEU A 123 2.49 -0.12 -16.90
CA LEU A 123 3.56 0.79 -17.31
C LEU A 123 4.40 1.25 -16.10
N GLY A 124 3.75 1.74 -15.03
CA GLY A 124 4.45 2.23 -13.84
C GLY A 124 5.26 1.14 -13.12
N LEU A 125 4.74 -0.09 -13.05
CA LEU A 125 5.49 -1.24 -12.52
C LEU A 125 6.69 -1.63 -13.41
N GLY A 126 6.51 -1.59 -14.74
CA GLY A 126 7.61 -1.79 -15.68
C GLY A 126 8.70 -0.72 -15.55
N THR A 127 8.31 0.55 -15.39
CA THR A 127 9.23 1.66 -15.13
C THR A 127 9.96 1.50 -13.80
N ALA A 128 9.28 1.04 -12.73
CA ALA A 128 9.92 0.75 -11.46
C ALA A 128 11.00 -0.33 -11.58
N ILE A 129 10.74 -1.42 -12.33
CA ILE A 129 11.75 -2.46 -12.62
C ILE A 129 12.90 -1.90 -13.46
N LYS A 130 12.60 -1.09 -14.48
CA LYS A 130 13.60 -0.44 -15.35
C LYS A 130 14.61 0.38 -14.53
N ILE A 131 14.13 1.11 -13.52
CA ILE A 131 14.95 1.90 -12.58
C ILE A 131 15.75 1.00 -11.64
N LEU A 132 15.10 0.00 -11.02
CA LEU A 132 15.75 -0.84 -10.01
C LEU A 132 16.81 -1.78 -10.60
N LEU A 133 16.68 -2.16 -11.87
CA LEU A 133 17.67 -2.95 -12.61
C LEU A 133 18.82 -2.11 -13.18
N ALA A 134 18.74 -0.78 -13.17
CA ALA A 134 19.86 0.05 -13.61
C ALA A 134 21.02 -0.05 -12.60
N ASP A 135 22.26 -0.03 -13.08
CA ASP A 135 23.44 0.04 -12.21
C ASP A 135 23.55 1.43 -11.60
N ASP A 136 23.53 2.46 -12.44
CA ASP A 136 23.44 3.85 -12.03
C ASP A 136 22.30 4.57 -12.75
N VAL A 137 21.57 5.38 -11.98
CA VAL A 137 20.45 6.18 -12.49
C VAL A 137 20.94 7.34 -13.35
N ALA A 138 22.17 7.80 -13.17
CA ALA A 138 22.78 8.85 -13.98
C ALA A 138 23.07 8.38 -15.42
N ASP A 139 23.45 7.10 -15.58
CA ASP A 139 23.84 6.53 -16.88
C ASP A 139 22.66 5.89 -17.63
N MET A 140 21.47 5.87 -17.02
CA MET A 140 20.28 5.30 -17.64
C MET A 140 19.66 6.27 -18.64
N ALA A 141 19.10 5.74 -19.73
CA ALA A 141 18.31 6.55 -20.65
C ALA A 141 17.16 7.27 -19.90
N PRO A 142 16.93 8.57 -20.16
CA PRO A 142 15.92 9.35 -19.46
C PRO A 142 14.54 8.72 -19.63
N LEU A 143 13.73 8.75 -18.57
CA LEU A 143 12.37 8.25 -18.63
C LEU A 143 11.52 9.18 -19.49
N HIS A 144 10.64 8.58 -20.31
CA HIS A 144 9.64 9.36 -21.01
C HIS A 144 8.66 9.97 -20.01
N ARG A 145 8.06 11.11 -20.37
CA ARG A 145 7.05 11.78 -19.54
C ARG A 145 5.93 10.83 -19.10
N ASN A 146 5.47 9.95 -20.01
CA ASN A 146 4.44 8.96 -19.71
C ASN A 146 4.90 7.89 -18.71
N GLU A 147 6.16 7.46 -18.75
CA GLU A 147 6.74 6.52 -17.78
C GLU A 147 6.76 7.16 -16.38
N MET A 148 7.15 8.43 -16.30
CA MET A 148 7.19 9.19 -15.05
C MET A 148 5.79 9.39 -14.46
N ILE A 149 4.83 9.85 -15.27
CA ILE A 149 3.44 10.03 -14.87
C ILE A 149 2.86 8.70 -14.37
N ALA A 150 3.14 7.59 -15.06
CA ALA A 150 2.67 6.28 -14.65
C ALA A 150 3.29 5.85 -13.31
N LEU A 151 4.60 6.04 -13.12
CA LEU A 151 5.30 5.68 -11.89
C LEU A 151 4.72 6.39 -10.66
N ILE A 152 4.52 7.71 -10.74
CA ILE A 152 3.95 8.51 -9.64
C ILE A 152 2.48 8.14 -9.39
N ASN A 153 1.68 7.96 -10.44
CA ASN A 153 0.28 7.55 -10.30
C ASN A 153 0.13 6.18 -9.65
N VAL A 154 1.01 5.23 -10.00
CA VAL A 154 1.02 3.89 -9.37
C VAL A 154 1.37 3.99 -7.89
N LEU A 155 2.40 4.78 -7.54
CA LEU A 155 2.76 5.00 -6.15
C LEU A 155 1.58 5.58 -5.36
N HIS A 156 0.92 6.60 -5.90
CA HIS A 156 -0.26 7.22 -5.28
C HIS A 156 -1.40 6.21 -5.08
N ARG A 157 -1.76 5.45 -6.12
CA ARG A 157 -2.82 4.42 -6.03
C ARG A 157 -2.51 3.34 -5.00
N LEU A 158 -1.25 2.91 -4.91
CA LEU A 158 -0.82 1.95 -3.90
C LEU A 158 -0.85 2.56 -2.50
N SER A 159 -0.50 3.84 -2.35
CA SER A 159 -0.62 4.58 -1.08
C SER A 159 -2.06 4.64 -0.60
N GLU A 160 -2.99 5.07 -1.46
CA GLU A 160 -4.43 5.09 -1.15
C GLU A 160 -4.94 3.70 -0.78
N SER A 161 -4.47 2.66 -1.47
CA SER A 161 -4.87 1.29 -1.19
C SER A 161 -4.38 0.81 0.18
N VAL A 162 -3.15 1.18 0.58
CA VAL A 162 -2.60 0.85 1.91
C VAL A 162 -3.36 1.58 3.02
N GLU A 163 -3.64 2.87 2.82
CA GLU A 163 -4.47 3.66 3.75
C GLU A 163 -5.89 3.07 3.85
N GLY A 164 -6.46 2.64 2.72
CA GLY A 164 -7.76 1.98 2.65
C GLY A 164 -7.83 0.72 3.53
N VAL A 165 -6.78 -0.10 3.57
CA VAL A 165 -6.73 -1.29 4.45
C VAL A 165 -6.80 -0.88 5.93
N THR A 166 -6.09 0.17 6.33
CA THR A 166 -6.13 0.67 7.71
C THR A 166 -7.53 1.18 8.07
N ARG A 167 -8.15 1.94 7.17
CA ARG A 167 -9.52 2.44 7.36
C ARG A 167 -10.54 1.32 7.46
N PHE A 168 -10.48 0.30 6.60
CA PHE A 168 -11.41 -0.84 6.67
C PHE A 168 -11.25 -1.63 7.98
N ARG A 169 -10.02 -1.82 8.47
CA ARG A 169 -9.79 -2.46 9.78
C ARG A 169 -10.38 -1.67 10.94
N GLN A 170 -10.33 -0.33 10.89
CA GLN A 170 -10.98 0.52 11.90
C GLN A 170 -12.49 0.35 11.88
N LEU A 171 -13.09 0.33 10.69
CA LEU A 171 -14.54 0.12 10.54
C LEU A 171 -14.98 -1.28 11.01
N GLU A 172 -14.18 -2.32 10.74
CA GLU A 172 -14.43 -3.67 11.27
C GLU A 172 -14.38 -3.70 12.79
N LEU A 173 -13.41 -3.02 13.40
CA LEU A 173 -13.28 -2.91 14.86
C LEU A 173 -14.47 -2.16 15.47
N GLU A 174 -14.86 -1.02 14.90
CA GLU A 174 -16.02 -0.25 15.34
C GLU A 174 -17.31 -1.08 15.27
N ASN A 175 -17.49 -1.83 14.18
CA ASN A 175 -18.64 -2.71 14.01
C ASN A 175 -18.64 -3.89 15.01
N ALA A 176 -17.46 -4.47 15.28
CA ALA A 176 -17.32 -5.52 16.29
C ALA A 176 -17.65 -5.01 17.70
N ILE A 177 -17.17 -3.82 18.07
CA ILE A 177 -17.48 -3.18 19.36
C ILE A 177 -18.98 -2.88 19.45
N ALA A 178 -19.59 -2.31 18.41
CA ALA A 178 -21.03 -2.03 18.38
C ALA A 178 -21.86 -3.30 18.58
N THR A 179 -21.49 -4.38 17.90
CA THR A 179 -22.15 -5.69 18.02
C THR A 179 -22.02 -6.24 19.45
N LEU A 180 -20.82 -6.17 20.05
CA LEU A 180 -20.60 -6.61 21.43
C LEU A 180 -21.43 -5.80 22.44
N VAL A 181 -21.48 -4.47 22.28
CA VAL A 181 -22.30 -3.60 23.15
C VAL A 181 -23.78 -3.95 23.01
N GLN A 182 -24.27 -4.21 21.79
CA GLN A 182 -25.64 -4.65 21.57
C GLN A 182 -25.93 -6.01 22.23
N CYS A 183 -25.00 -6.97 22.16
CA CYS A 183 -25.14 -8.26 22.85
C CYS A 183 -25.16 -8.10 24.38
N ILE A 184 -24.29 -7.26 24.95
CA ILE A 184 -24.24 -7.01 26.40
C ILE A 184 -25.54 -6.36 26.88
N LEU A 185 -26.01 -5.31 26.19
CA LEU A 185 -27.27 -4.66 26.52
C LEU A 185 -28.45 -5.64 26.41
N GLY A 186 -28.48 -6.47 25.36
CA GLY A 186 -29.49 -7.53 25.21
C GLY A 186 -29.48 -8.53 26.37
N ALA A 187 -28.29 -9.01 26.77
CA ALA A 187 -28.15 -9.94 27.89
C ALA A 187 -28.59 -9.32 29.23
N VAL A 188 -28.24 -8.06 29.49
CA VAL A 188 -28.66 -7.33 30.70
C VAL A 188 -30.19 -7.20 30.74
N VAL A 189 -30.84 -6.84 29.63
CA VAL A 189 -32.30 -6.74 29.54
C VAL A 189 -32.96 -8.10 29.84
N VAL A 190 -32.45 -9.19 29.27
CA VAL A 190 -32.96 -10.54 29.53
C VAL A 190 -32.83 -10.91 31.02
N VAL A 191 -31.69 -10.66 31.65
CA VAL A 191 -31.47 -10.93 33.07
C VAL A 191 -32.44 -10.13 33.94
N VAL A 192 -32.65 -8.85 33.65
CA VAL A 192 -33.60 -7.99 34.39
C VAL A 192 -35.03 -8.50 34.24
N VAL A 193 -35.47 -8.83 33.02
CA VAL A 193 -36.84 -9.34 32.77
C VAL A 193 -37.05 -10.67 33.49
N VAL A 194 -36.10 -11.61 33.39
CA VAL A 194 -36.18 -12.91 34.10
C VAL A 194 -36.21 -12.69 35.61
N GLY A 195 -35.38 -11.79 36.15
CA GLY A 195 -35.37 -11.45 37.57
C GLY A 195 -36.72 -10.90 38.06
N VAL A 196 -37.34 -9.98 37.30
CA VAL A 196 -38.67 -9.43 37.60
C VAL A 196 -39.74 -10.52 37.56
N LEU A 197 -39.72 -11.40 36.56
CA LEU A 197 -40.68 -12.51 36.43
C LEU A 197 -40.56 -13.52 37.59
N LEU A 198 -39.32 -13.87 37.97
CA LEU A 198 -39.08 -14.76 39.12
C LEU A 198 -39.53 -14.13 40.44
N ASN A 199 -39.29 -12.83 40.64
CA ASN A 199 -39.75 -12.12 41.83
C ASN A 199 -41.28 -12.04 41.90
N ARG A 200 -41.95 -11.78 40.76
CA ARG A 200 -43.42 -11.83 40.67
C ARG A 200 -43.99 -13.21 40.99
N ARG A 201 -43.38 -14.29 40.48
CA ARG A 201 -43.78 -15.67 40.82
C ARG A 201 -43.64 -15.95 42.31
N ARG A 202 -42.51 -15.61 42.93
CA ARG A 202 -42.31 -15.79 44.39
C ARG A 202 -43.38 -15.09 45.21
N ARG A 203 -43.74 -13.84 44.86
CA ARG A 203 -44.81 -13.09 45.55
C ARG A 203 -46.19 -13.73 45.42
N GLN A 204 -46.53 -14.31 44.26
CA GLN A 204 -47.79 -15.03 44.07
C GLN A 204 -47.84 -16.32 44.89
N SER A 205 -46.75 -17.09 44.93
CA SER A 205 -46.68 -18.30 45.78
C SER A 205 -46.88 -17.99 47.26
N SER A 206 -46.23 -16.94 47.79
CA SER A 206 -46.41 -16.54 49.20
C SER A 206 -47.84 -16.10 49.54
N LEU A 207 -48.57 -15.50 48.59
CA LEU A 207 -49.96 -15.09 48.78
C LEU A 207 -50.94 -16.27 48.78
N VAL A 208 -50.64 -17.34 48.05
CA VAL A 208 -51.47 -18.55 48.00
C VAL A 208 -51.31 -19.38 49.28
N ASP A 209 -50.09 -19.49 49.83
CA ASP A 209 -49.85 -20.20 51.09
C ASP A 209 -50.51 -19.49 52.28
N HIS A 210 -50.50 -18.16 52.29
CA HIS A 210 -51.16 -17.37 53.35
C HIS A 210 -52.70 -17.48 53.33
N LYS A 211 -53.28 -17.88 52.18
CA LYS A 211 -54.72 -18.09 51.99
C LYS A 211 -55.18 -19.53 52.30
N LYS A 212 -54.25 -20.46 52.48
CA LYS A 212 -54.53 -21.85 52.90
C LYS A 212 -54.56 -22.04 54.42
N PHE A 213 -54.07 -21.06 55.18
CA PHE A 213 -53.95 -21.10 56.65
C PHE A 213 -54.99 -20.24 57.40
N ASN A 214 -55.94 -19.65 56.68
CA ASN A 214 -57.17 -19.01 57.18
C ASN A 214 -58.38 -19.73 56.58
#